data_AF-A0A7W5DSU3-F1
#
_entry.id   AF-A0A7W5DSU3-F1
#
_cell.length_a   1.000
_cell.length_b   1.000
_cell.length_c   1.000
_cell.angle_alpha   90.00
_cell.angle_beta   90.00
_cell.angle_gamma   90.00
#
_symmetry.space_group_name_H-M   'P 1'
#
loop_
_entity.id
_entity.type
_entity.pdbx_description
1 polymer ?
#
loop_
_entity_poly.entity_id
_entity_poly.type
_entity_poly.pdbx_seq_one_letter_code
_entity_poly.pdbx_strand_id
1 'polypeptide(L)'
;MKKPRYLVDHLYTADPAVHVFNGKLYIYPSHDIESGIPENDNGDHFDMRDYHVFSMETMDGEVTDHGVILDINNIPWAGRQLWDCDVAFKDGKYYLYFPLKDKTDIFHIGVAISDKPEGPFIPQEAPVKGSYSIDPCVFCDDDGSHYIYFGGLWGGQLQRYRNNKAIECGHEPKDDEPALPSRVAKLSENMLEFGEDPREVIILDENGEKLKAGDHDRRFFEASWLHKYQGKYYYSYSTGNTHRLCYAVGDTPYGPFTYKGVILTPVVGWTTHHSIVEFKGKWYLFYHDSVPSGGKTWLRSIKVIELEYNEDGTIRTIDGRN
;
A
#
# COMPACT_ATOMS: atom_id res chain seq x y z
N MET A 1 21.25 4.93 7.45
CA MET A 1 21.29 3.48 7.70
C MET A 1 21.79 2.79 6.44
N LYS A 2 22.97 2.14 6.47
CA LYS A 2 23.59 1.50 5.27
C LYS A 2 23.19 0.03 5.06
N LYS A 3 22.56 -0.59 6.04
CA LYS A 3 22.10 -1.98 6.00
C LYS A 3 20.63 -2.03 6.42
N PRO A 4 19.79 -2.87 5.82
CA PRO A 4 18.42 -3.03 6.27
C PRO A 4 18.35 -3.44 7.74
N ARG A 5 17.35 -2.92 8.45
CA ARG A 5 17.05 -3.26 9.84
C ARG A 5 15.64 -3.88 9.93
N TYR A 6 15.53 -5.09 10.47
CA TYR A 6 14.23 -5.65 10.88
C TYR A 6 13.70 -4.91 12.11
N LEU A 7 12.39 -4.71 12.15
CA LEU A 7 11.75 -3.89 13.18
C LEU A 7 11.00 -4.72 14.23
N VAL A 8 10.45 -5.86 13.83
CA VAL A 8 9.58 -6.71 14.65
C VAL A 8 10.08 -8.16 14.54
N ASP A 9 10.28 -8.82 15.67
CA ASP A 9 10.80 -10.20 15.73
C ASP A 9 9.85 -11.19 16.43
N HIS A 10 8.84 -10.69 17.15
CA HIS A 10 7.85 -11.51 17.86
C HIS A 10 6.56 -11.79 17.06
N LEU A 11 6.35 -11.09 15.94
CA LEU A 11 5.21 -11.24 15.02
C LEU A 11 5.68 -11.20 13.56
N TYR A 12 4.91 -11.83 12.67
CA TYR A 12 5.09 -11.64 11.23
C TYR A 12 4.28 -10.43 10.79
N THR A 13 4.97 -9.50 10.12
CA THR A 13 4.42 -8.21 9.74
C THR A 13 4.78 -7.93 8.29
N ALA A 14 3.84 -7.34 7.56
CA ALA A 14 4.00 -7.03 6.14
C ALA A 14 3.42 -5.67 5.78
N ASP A 15 3.52 -5.30 4.50
CA ASP A 15 2.81 -4.15 3.92
C ASP A 15 2.87 -2.87 4.80
N PRO A 16 4.07 -2.35 5.12
CA PRO A 16 4.19 -1.31 6.14
C PRO A 16 3.79 0.06 5.59
N ALA A 17 2.62 0.57 5.96
CA ALA A 17 2.28 1.98 5.78
C ALA A 17 2.86 2.82 6.93
N VAL A 18 3.74 3.78 6.63
CA VAL A 18 4.49 4.53 7.66
C VAL A 18 4.26 6.03 7.56
N HIS A 19 3.90 6.62 8.70
CA HIS A 19 3.58 8.05 8.83
C HIS A 19 4.31 8.70 9.99
N VAL A 20 4.51 10.01 9.89
CA VAL A 20 5.02 10.83 10.99
C VAL A 20 3.87 11.56 11.66
N PHE A 21 3.47 11.10 12.84
CA PHE A 21 2.45 11.74 13.67
C PHE A 21 3.05 12.14 15.01
N ASN A 22 2.70 13.34 15.50
CA ASN A 22 3.18 13.84 16.79
C ASN A 22 4.72 13.78 16.95
N GLY A 23 5.47 13.94 15.84
CA GLY A 23 6.93 13.88 15.82
C GLY A 23 7.53 12.47 15.92
N LYS A 24 6.72 11.41 15.88
CA LYS A 24 7.13 10.00 15.93
C LYS A 24 6.76 9.29 14.64
N LEU A 25 7.48 8.21 14.34
CA LEU A 25 7.06 7.27 13.30
C LEU A 25 5.97 6.36 13.85
N TYR A 26 4.91 6.17 13.08
CA TYR A 26 3.89 5.16 13.29
C TYR A 26 3.85 4.24 12.07
N ILE A 27 3.81 2.94 12.31
CA ILE A 27 3.86 1.90 11.28
C ILE A 27 2.58 1.07 11.42
N TYR A 28 1.81 0.98 10.34
CA TYR A 28 0.56 0.25 10.24
C TYR A 28 0.74 -0.90 9.24
N PRO A 29 1.28 -2.05 9.68
CA PRO A 29 1.48 -3.21 8.81
C PRO A 29 0.26 -4.14 8.82
N SER A 30 0.15 -4.98 7.79
CA SER A 30 -0.59 -6.25 7.87
C SER A 30 0.03 -7.16 8.93
N HIS A 31 -0.79 -7.92 9.66
CA HIS A 31 -0.33 -8.98 10.57
C HIS A 31 -0.50 -10.36 9.93
N ASP A 32 0.60 -10.90 9.42
CA ASP A 32 0.67 -12.22 8.80
C ASP A 32 0.51 -13.34 9.84
N ILE A 33 -0.26 -14.39 9.50
CA ILE A 33 -0.46 -15.56 10.35
C ILE A 33 -0.28 -16.87 9.57
N GLU A 34 0.17 -17.91 10.26
CA GLU A 34 0.20 -19.28 9.70
C GLU A 34 -1.22 -19.86 9.76
N SER A 35 -2.01 -19.61 8.70
CA SER A 35 -3.43 -19.99 8.63
C SER A 35 -3.64 -21.49 8.35
N GLY A 36 -2.65 -22.16 7.75
CA GLY A 36 -2.76 -23.54 7.26
C GLY A 36 -3.52 -23.68 5.93
N ILE A 37 -3.97 -22.58 5.34
CA ILE A 37 -4.59 -22.58 4.01
C ILE A 37 -3.50 -22.77 2.95
N PRO A 38 -3.64 -23.72 2.00
CA PRO A 38 -2.66 -23.93 0.95
C PRO A 38 -2.46 -22.70 0.05
N GLU A 39 -1.24 -22.50 -0.41
CA GLU A 39 -0.89 -21.46 -1.38
C GLU A 39 -1.68 -21.61 -2.69
N ASN A 40 -2.18 -20.49 -3.21
CA ASN A 40 -2.89 -20.42 -4.48
C ASN A 40 -2.87 -18.99 -5.07
N ASP A 41 -3.17 -18.88 -6.35
CA ASP A 41 -3.12 -17.60 -7.10
C ASP A 41 -4.20 -16.59 -6.67
N ASN A 42 -5.22 -17.02 -5.92
CA ASN A 42 -6.24 -16.14 -5.35
C ASN A 42 -5.75 -15.43 -4.08
N GLY A 43 -4.60 -15.83 -3.55
CA GLY A 43 -4.05 -15.30 -2.30
C GLY A 43 -4.79 -15.77 -1.06
N ASP A 44 -5.50 -16.90 -1.07
CA ASP A 44 -6.29 -17.34 0.09
C ASP A 44 -5.43 -17.69 1.33
N HIS A 45 -4.15 -17.97 1.12
CA HIS A 45 -3.15 -18.21 2.17
C HIS A 45 -2.75 -16.93 2.93
N PHE A 46 -2.96 -15.75 2.33
CA PHE A 46 -2.87 -14.45 3.00
C PHE A 46 -4.17 -14.17 3.78
N ASP A 47 -4.31 -14.81 4.95
CA ASP A 47 -5.54 -14.82 5.77
C ASP A 47 -5.38 -14.00 7.07
N MET A 48 -4.81 -12.81 6.96
CA MET A 48 -4.65 -11.87 8.08
C MET A 48 -6.02 -11.44 8.65
N ARG A 49 -6.09 -11.25 9.97
CA ARG A 49 -7.37 -11.10 10.72
C ARG A 49 -7.42 -9.89 11.64
N ASP A 50 -6.30 -9.21 11.82
CA ASP A 50 -6.21 -8.03 12.66
C ASP A 50 -5.07 -7.14 12.18
N TYR A 51 -5.02 -5.92 12.72
CA TYR A 51 -3.89 -5.01 12.55
C TYR A 51 -3.30 -4.66 13.91
N HIS A 52 -1.97 -4.58 13.94
CA HIS A 52 -1.21 -3.94 15.01
C HIS A 52 -0.77 -2.55 14.56
N VAL A 53 -0.37 -1.70 15.51
CA VAL A 53 0.39 -0.49 15.21
C VAL A 53 1.67 -0.46 16.03
N PHE A 54 2.73 0.00 15.39
CA PHE A 54 4.03 0.19 16.03
C PHE A 54 4.43 1.66 16.02
N SER A 55 5.25 2.10 16.97
CA SER A 55 5.82 3.44 16.95
C SER A 55 7.31 3.47 17.27
N MET A 56 8.02 4.47 16.73
CA MET A 56 9.43 4.71 16.97
C MET A 56 9.73 6.20 17.18
N GLU A 57 10.54 6.53 18.19
CA GLU A 57 11.01 7.90 18.47
C GLU A 57 12.19 8.31 17.58
N THR A 58 13.02 7.33 17.21
CA THR A 58 14.21 7.49 16.39
C THR A 58 14.34 6.27 15.47
N MET A 59 14.95 6.46 14.29
CA MET A 59 15.11 5.37 13.32
C MET A 59 15.92 4.17 13.84
N ASP A 60 16.90 4.43 14.71
CA ASP A 60 17.72 3.40 15.36
C ASP A 60 17.21 3.01 16.76
N GLY A 61 16.05 3.55 17.16
CA GLY A 61 15.46 3.38 18.48
C GLY A 61 14.62 2.11 18.63
N GLU A 62 14.08 1.92 19.82
CA GLU A 62 13.14 0.84 20.15
C GLU A 62 11.85 0.96 19.33
N VAL A 63 11.28 -0.20 18.99
CA VAL A 63 9.99 -0.32 18.31
C VAL A 63 8.96 -0.70 19.37
N THR A 64 8.01 0.19 19.64
CA THR A 64 6.91 -0.09 20.58
C THR A 64 5.74 -0.69 19.82
N ASP A 65 5.33 -1.90 20.19
CA ASP A 65 4.08 -2.53 19.76
C ASP A 65 2.93 -2.06 20.66
N HIS A 66 1.88 -1.48 20.09
CA HIS A 66 0.71 -1.01 20.84
C HIS A 66 -0.41 -2.06 20.89
N GLY A 67 -0.18 -3.24 20.31
CA GLY A 67 -1.14 -4.34 20.24
C GLY A 67 -2.14 -4.19 19.10
N VAL A 68 -3.17 -5.03 19.14
CA VAL A 68 -4.25 -5.06 18.15
C VAL A 68 -5.05 -3.75 18.20
N ILE A 69 -5.13 -3.07 17.07
CA ILE A 69 -5.86 -1.81 16.91
C ILE A 69 -7.19 -1.95 16.17
N LEU A 70 -7.34 -3.02 15.38
CA LEU A 70 -8.58 -3.42 14.72
C LEU A 70 -8.53 -4.94 14.51
N ASP A 71 -9.63 -5.62 14.82
CA ASP A 71 -9.81 -7.06 14.65
C ASP A 71 -11.02 -7.28 13.73
N ILE A 72 -10.92 -8.22 12.80
CA ILE A 72 -11.96 -8.54 11.82
C ILE A 72 -13.33 -8.82 12.47
N ASN A 73 -13.35 -9.38 13.67
CA ASN A 73 -14.58 -9.68 14.41
C ASN A 73 -15.36 -8.43 14.83
N ASN A 74 -14.70 -7.27 14.86
CA ASN A 74 -15.31 -5.98 15.21
C ASN A 74 -15.88 -5.25 13.98
N ILE A 75 -15.73 -5.79 12.78
CA ILE A 75 -16.14 -5.15 11.52
C ILE A 75 -17.50 -5.73 11.08
N PRO A 76 -18.61 -4.95 11.09
CA PRO A 76 -19.97 -5.50 10.92
C PRO A 76 -20.24 -6.20 9.58
N TRP A 77 -19.56 -5.75 8.53
CA TRP A 77 -19.72 -6.24 7.16
C TRP A 77 -18.66 -7.28 6.75
N ALA A 78 -17.78 -7.68 7.69
CA ALA A 78 -16.67 -8.58 7.41
C ALA A 78 -17.08 -9.92 6.78
N GLY A 79 -16.30 -10.33 5.78
CA GLY A 79 -16.13 -11.71 5.35
C GLY A 79 -14.78 -12.25 5.85
N ARG A 80 -13.68 -11.89 5.17
CA ARG A 80 -12.32 -12.41 5.44
C ARG A 80 -11.21 -11.52 4.88
N GLN A 81 -9.96 -11.78 5.30
CA GLN A 81 -8.71 -11.23 4.77
C GLN A 81 -8.54 -9.71 4.91
N LEU A 82 -7.95 -9.27 6.02
CA LEU A 82 -7.52 -7.89 6.23
C LEU A 82 -6.14 -7.66 5.59
N TRP A 83 -6.09 -7.10 4.38
CA TRP A 83 -4.84 -6.88 3.62
C TRP A 83 -4.20 -5.52 3.93
N ASP A 84 -3.25 -5.05 3.12
CA ASP A 84 -2.55 -3.76 3.31
C ASP A 84 -3.48 -2.61 3.68
N CYS A 85 -3.12 -1.82 4.69
CA CYS A 85 -3.94 -0.72 5.20
C CYS A 85 -3.14 0.58 5.26
N ASP A 86 -3.83 1.71 5.33
CA ASP A 86 -3.18 3.00 5.49
C ASP A 86 -3.95 3.96 6.40
N VAL A 87 -3.27 4.94 7.00
CA VAL A 87 -3.84 5.88 7.95
C VAL A 87 -3.63 7.32 7.51
N ALA A 88 -4.72 8.09 7.55
CA ALA A 88 -4.67 9.55 7.38
C ALA A 88 -5.08 10.29 8.66
N PHE A 89 -4.52 11.48 8.85
CA PHE A 89 -4.92 12.40 9.91
C PHE A 89 -5.68 13.59 9.33
N LYS A 90 -6.82 13.94 9.93
CA LYS A 90 -7.57 15.16 9.65
C LYS A 90 -8.38 15.60 10.87
N ASP A 91 -8.38 16.90 11.15
CA ASP A 91 -9.24 17.54 12.17
C ASP A 91 -9.22 16.86 13.55
N GLY A 92 -8.03 16.41 13.99
CA GLY A 92 -7.85 15.79 15.31
C GLY A 92 -8.22 14.31 15.36
N LYS A 93 -8.54 13.68 14.22
CA LYS A 93 -8.89 12.27 14.11
C LYS A 93 -7.96 11.53 13.15
N TYR A 94 -7.83 10.23 13.40
CA TYR A 94 -7.08 9.29 12.58
C TYR A 94 -8.07 8.33 11.90
N TYR A 95 -7.86 8.13 10.60
CA TYR A 95 -8.73 7.36 9.72
C TYR A 95 -7.90 6.22 9.13
N LEU A 96 -8.14 5.00 9.62
CA LEU A 96 -7.56 3.76 9.08
C LEU A 96 -8.42 3.27 7.93
N TYR A 97 -7.87 3.24 6.73
CA TYR A 97 -8.48 2.64 5.54
C TYR A 97 -7.94 1.24 5.36
N PHE A 98 -8.83 0.26 5.21
CA PHE A 98 -8.45 -1.14 5.16
C PHE A 98 -9.27 -1.89 4.11
N PRO A 99 -8.64 -2.74 3.29
CA PRO A 99 -9.32 -3.61 2.36
C PRO A 99 -9.77 -4.90 3.07
N LEU A 100 -10.97 -5.35 2.74
CA LEU A 100 -11.55 -6.56 3.32
C LEU A 100 -12.53 -7.17 2.34
N LYS A 101 -12.55 -8.50 2.21
CA LYS A 101 -13.61 -9.18 1.47
C LYS A 101 -14.89 -9.17 2.29
N ASP A 102 -15.99 -8.79 1.66
CA ASP A 102 -17.32 -8.91 2.25
C ASP A 102 -17.81 -10.37 2.29
N LYS A 103 -19.05 -10.57 2.74
CA LYS A 103 -19.69 -11.89 2.84
C LYS A 103 -19.96 -12.56 1.48
N THR A 104 -19.69 -11.86 0.38
CA THR A 104 -19.81 -12.36 -1.00
C THR A 104 -18.43 -12.52 -1.68
N ASP A 105 -17.35 -12.46 -0.90
CA ASP A 105 -15.96 -12.59 -1.36
C ASP A 105 -15.51 -11.48 -2.33
N ILE A 106 -16.16 -10.31 -2.27
CA ILE A 106 -15.77 -9.12 -3.03
C ILE A 106 -14.96 -8.19 -2.12
N PHE A 107 -13.78 -7.78 -2.59
CA PHE A 107 -12.96 -6.80 -1.88
C PHE A 107 -13.60 -5.40 -1.93
N HIS A 108 -13.69 -4.78 -0.76
CA HIS A 108 -14.05 -3.38 -0.58
C HIS A 108 -13.05 -2.70 0.37
N ILE A 109 -13.09 -1.37 0.40
CA ILE A 109 -12.30 -0.57 1.34
C ILE A 109 -13.22 -0.08 2.45
N GLY A 110 -12.89 -0.39 3.70
CA GLY A 110 -13.50 0.18 4.90
C GLY A 110 -12.75 1.38 5.42
N VAL A 111 -13.37 2.07 6.38
CA VAL A 111 -12.73 3.11 7.18
C VAL A 111 -13.04 2.88 8.67
N ALA A 112 -12.03 3.03 9.52
CA ALA A 112 -12.14 2.98 10.96
C ALA A 112 -11.51 4.24 11.58
N ILE A 113 -12.05 4.70 12.70
CA ILE A 113 -11.72 6.03 13.26
C ILE A 113 -11.14 5.88 14.66
N SER A 114 -10.10 6.64 14.96
CA SER A 114 -9.51 6.79 16.29
C SER A 114 -9.24 8.26 16.60
N ASP A 115 -9.23 8.61 17.90
CA ASP A 115 -8.74 9.91 18.38
C ASP A 115 -7.22 9.94 18.59
N LYS A 116 -6.55 8.80 18.40
CA LYS A 116 -5.11 8.62 18.60
C LYS A 116 -4.48 7.78 17.48
N PRO A 117 -3.21 8.05 17.11
CA PRO A 117 -2.54 7.26 16.08
C PRO A 117 -2.34 5.80 16.51
N GLU A 118 -2.17 5.52 17.80
CA GLU A 118 -2.05 4.15 18.31
C GLU A 118 -3.39 3.39 18.45
N GLY A 119 -4.52 3.97 18.01
CA GLY A 119 -5.83 3.34 18.14
C GLY A 119 -6.40 3.33 19.57
N PRO A 120 -7.35 2.42 19.86
CA PRO A 120 -7.97 1.48 18.92
C PRO A 120 -8.84 2.21 17.88
N PHE A 121 -9.01 1.61 16.70
CA PHE A 121 -9.84 2.16 15.62
C PHE A 121 -11.22 1.51 15.61
N ILE A 122 -12.26 2.34 15.52
CA ILE A 122 -13.66 1.89 15.49
C ILE A 122 -14.15 1.88 14.03
N PRO A 123 -14.44 0.70 13.44
CA PRO A 123 -14.83 0.59 12.04
C PRO A 123 -16.24 1.14 11.80
N GLN A 124 -16.47 1.71 10.62
CA GLN A 124 -17.80 2.04 10.14
C GLN A 124 -18.61 0.76 9.84
N GLU A 125 -19.94 0.87 9.89
CA GLU A 125 -20.86 -0.26 9.70
C GLU A 125 -20.90 -0.81 8.26
N ALA A 126 -20.43 -0.01 7.29
CA ALA A 126 -20.41 -0.35 5.87
C ALA A 126 -19.07 0.08 5.24
N PRO A 127 -18.66 -0.56 4.13
CA PRO A 127 -17.50 -0.11 3.36
C PRO A 127 -17.74 1.27 2.74
N VAL A 128 -16.66 1.93 2.34
CA VAL A 128 -16.69 3.16 1.55
C VAL A 128 -17.51 2.92 0.28
N LYS A 129 -18.54 3.76 0.06
CA LYS A 129 -19.45 3.59 -1.06
C LYS A 129 -18.72 3.69 -2.40
N GLY A 130 -18.90 2.68 -3.25
CA GLY A 130 -18.26 2.62 -4.56
C GLY A 130 -16.81 2.15 -4.52
N SER A 131 -16.28 1.79 -3.35
CA SER A 131 -14.96 1.16 -3.23
C SER A 131 -14.97 -0.28 -3.73
N TYR A 132 -13.80 -0.70 -4.21
CA TYR A 132 -13.52 -2.05 -4.68
C TYR A 132 -12.02 -2.28 -4.65
N SER A 133 -11.59 -3.52 -4.80
CA SER A 133 -10.17 -3.89 -4.81
C SER A 133 -9.48 -3.56 -3.46
N ILE A 134 -8.16 -3.42 -3.47
CA ILE A 134 -7.29 -3.49 -2.28
C ILE A 134 -6.30 -2.32 -2.20
N ASP A 135 -5.37 -2.39 -1.25
CA ASP A 135 -4.16 -1.56 -1.12
C ASP A 135 -4.43 -0.05 -1.15
N PRO A 136 -5.26 0.46 -0.22
CA PRO A 136 -5.48 1.89 -0.09
C PRO A 136 -4.20 2.61 0.39
N CYS A 137 -3.80 3.68 -0.29
CA CYS A 137 -2.84 4.67 0.20
C CYS A 137 -3.51 6.04 0.23
N VAL A 138 -3.49 6.71 1.38
CA VAL A 138 -4.10 8.03 1.57
C VAL A 138 -3.03 9.09 1.73
N PHE A 139 -2.92 9.90 0.68
CA PHE A 139 -1.99 11.00 0.59
C PHE A 139 -2.66 12.32 1.00
N CYS A 140 -2.08 13.04 1.95
CA CYS A 140 -2.45 14.43 2.28
C CYS A 140 -1.57 15.38 1.48
N ASP A 141 -2.16 16.17 0.60
CA ASP A 141 -1.45 17.19 -0.17
C ASP A 141 -1.21 18.47 0.63
N ASP A 142 -0.33 19.34 0.12
CA ASP A 142 0.04 20.60 0.77
C ASP A 142 -1.13 21.58 0.88
N ASP A 143 -2.17 21.42 0.06
CA ASP A 143 -3.39 22.23 0.09
C ASP A 143 -4.41 21.74 1.14
N GLY A 144 -4.10 20.64 1.85
CA GLY A 144 -4.97 20.02 2.86
C GLY A 144 -6.00 19.03 2.29
N SER A 145 -6.00 18.81 0.97
CA SER A 145 -6.82 17.76 0.34
C SER A 145 -6.23 16.38 0.60
N HIS A 146 -7.11 15.39 0.78
CA HIS A 146 -6.71 13.99 0.87
C HIS A 146 -7.11 13.22 -0.39
N TYR A 147 -6.20 12.40 -0.89
CA TYR A 147 -6.38 11.55 -2.06
C TYR A 147 -6.14 10.10 -1.68
N ILE A 148 -7.08 9.23 -2.01
CA ILE A 148 -6.92 7.78 -1.82
C ILE A 148 -6.56 7.13 -3.16
N TYR A 149 -5.41 6.48 -3.19
CA TYR A 149 -4.96 5.58 -4.24
C TYR A 149 -5.32 4.16 -3.85
N PHE A 150 -5.76 3.34 -4.80
CA PHE A 150 -6.08 1.95 -4.50
C PHE A 150 -6.08 1.08 -5.74
N GLY A 151 -5.97 -0.22 -5.54
CA GLY A 151 -6.09 -1.24 -6.58
C GLY A 151 -5.03 -2.32 -6.44
N GLY A 152 -5.41 -3.54 -6.81
CA GLY A 152 -4.49 -4.65 -6.95
C GLY A 152 -4.96 -5.62 -8.02
N LEU A 153 -4.06 -6.04 -8.91
CA LEU A 153 -4.33 -7.05 -9.92
C LEU A 153 -4.49 -8.44 -9.27
N TRP A 154 -4.92 -9.41 -10.07
CA TRP A 154 -5.04 -10.82 -9.67
C TRP A 154 -5.93 -10.99 -8.43
N GLY A 155 -5.37 -11.42 -7.30
CA GLY A 155 -6.08 -11.60 -6.03
C GLY A 155 -6.80 -10.34 -5.56
N GLY A 156 -6.29 -9.15 -5.91
CA GLY A 156 -6.91 -7.85 -5.60
C GLY A 156 -8.14 -7.49 -6.43
N GLN A 157 -8.53 -8.33 -7.40
CA GLN A 157 -9.79 -8.23 -8.17
C GLN A 157 -9.94 -7.01 -9.09
N LEU A 158 -8.94 -6.13 -9.24
CA LEU A 158 -9.05 -4.90 -10.05
C LEU A 158 -9.45 -5.18 -11.51
N GLN A 159 -9.00 -6.29 -12.08
CA GLN A 159 -9.32 -6.74 -13.43
C GLN A 159 -10.82 -7.04 -13.65
N ARG A 160 -11.59 -7.18 -12.56
CA ARG A 160 -13.06 -7.33 -12.60
C ARG A 160 -13.80 -6.02 -12.79
N TYR A 161 -13.11 -4.88 -12.90
CA TYR A 161 -13.73 -3.55 -12.99
C TYR A 161 -13.27 -2.78 -14.24
N ARG A 162 -14.20 -2.04 -14.86
CA ARG A 162 -13.93 -1.03 -15.90
C ARG A 162 -14.80 0.19 -15.63
N ASN A 163 -14.23 1.39 -15.67
CA ASN A 163 -14.94 2.65 -15.37
C ASN A 163 -15.73 2.57 -14.05
N ASN A 164 -15.10 2.02 -13.01
CA ASN A 164 -15.66 1.83 -11.66
C ASN A 164 -16.90 0.91 -11.60
N LYS A 165 -17.12 0.08 -12.63
CA LYS A 165 -18.22 -0.88 -12.70
C LYS A 165 -17.68 -2.29 -12.82
N ALA A 166 -18.25 -3.22 -12.08
CA ALA A 166 -17.97 -4.64 -12.23
C ALA A 166 -18.37 -5.10 -13.64
N ILE A 167 -17.54 -5.94 -14.25
CA ILE A 167 -17.78 -6.57 -15.54
C ILE A 167 -17.87 -8.08 -15.38
N GLU A 168 -18.74 -8.72 -16.16
CA GLU A 168 -18.85 -10.17 -16.21
C GLU A 168 -17.55 -10.77 -16.77
N CYS A 169 -17.00 -11.79 -16.11
CA CYS A 169 -15.78 -12.47 -16.52
C CYS A 169 -14.58 -11.53 -16.75
N GLY A 170 -14.41 -10.53 -15.88
CA GLY A 170 -13.29 -9.59 -15.99
C GLY A 170 -11.92 -10.26 -15.90
N HIS A 171 -11.07 -9.93 -16.86
CA HIS A 171 -9.72 -10.45 -17.05
C HIS A 171 -8.75 -9.29 -17.29
N GLU A 172 -7.45 -9.58 -17.18
CA GLU A 172 -6.43 -8.61 -17.57
C GLU A 172 -6.46 -8.36 -19.09
N PRO A 173 -6.05 -7.16 -19.55
CA PRO A 173 -5.90 -6.87 -20.97
C PRO A 173 -4.86 -7.79 -21.63
N LYS A 174 -4.88 -7.88 -22.95
CA LYS A 174 -3.84 -8.58 -23.70
C LYS A 174 -2.51 -7.85 -23.63
N ASP A 175 -1.41 -8.56 -23.84
CA ASP A 175 -0.05 -8.04 -23.71
C ASP A 175 0.22 -6.75 -24.51
N ASP A 176 -0.40 -6.59 -25.68
CA ASP A 176 -0.26 -5.43 -26.57
C ASP A 176 -1.23 -4.27 -26.27
N GLU A 177 -2.20 -4.48 -25.39
CA GLU A 177 -3.16 -3.48 -24.92
C GLU A 177 -2.59 -2.69 -23.72
N PRO A 178 -3.12 -1.48 -23.42
CA PRO A 178 -2.73 -0.74 -22.21
C PRO A 178 -2.95 -1.56 -20.93
N ALA A 179 -1.97 -1.54 -20.03
CA ALA A 179 -2.08 -2.16 -18.72
C ALA A 179 -3.22 -1.54 -17.90
N LEU A 180 -3.80 -2.32 -16.98
CA LEU A 180 -4.74 -1.78 -16.01
C LEU A 180 -4.01 -0.89 -14.99
N PRO A 181 -4.35 0.40 -14.88
CA PRO A 181 -3.79 1.27 -13.86
C PRO A 181 -4.48 1.06 -12.53
N SER A 182 -3.88 1.55 -11.44
CA SER A 182 -4.57 1.75 -10.16
C SER A 182 -5.63 2.86 -10.26
N ARG A 183 -6.24 3.19 -9.14
CA ARG A 183 -7.26 4.24 -9.02
C ARG A 183 -6.81 5.33 -8.08
N VAL A 184 -7.31 6.54 -8.31
CA VAL A 184 -7.19 7.67 -7.40
C VAL A 184 -8.54 8.38 -7.29
N ALA A 185 -8.93 8.76 -6.08
CA ALA A 185 -10.07 9.64 -5.83
C ALA A 185 -9.70 10.67 -4.77
N LYS A 186 -10.12 11.92 -4.94
CA LYS A 186 -10.16 12.85 -3.81
C LYS A 186 -11.16 12.33 -2.78
N LEU A 187 -10.78 12.32 -1.51
CA LEU A 187 -11.68 11.99 -0.41
C LEU A 187 -12.63 13.16 -0.12
N SER A 188 -13.83 12.84 0.34
CA SER A 188 -14.78 13.84 0.82
C SER A 188 -14.29 14.50 2.11
N GLU A 189 -14.84 15.66 2.45
CA GLU A 189 -14.37 16.43 3.61
C GLU A 189 -14.47 15.66 4.94
N ASN A 190 -15.43 14.74 5.07
CA ASN A 190 -15.61 13.95 6.28
C ASN A 190 -14.69 12.71 6.36
N MET A 191 -13.90 12.44 5.32
CA MET A 191 -12.99 11.28 5.23
C MET A 191 -13.68 9.91 5.29
N LEU A 192 -14.98 9.83 5.01
CA LEU A 192 -15.75 8.56 5.07
C LEU A 192 -16.14 8.03 3.70
N GLU A 193 -16.13 8.89 2.68
CA GLU A 193 -16.53 8.57 1.31
C GLU A 193 -15.57 9.18 0.30
N PHE A 194 -15.57 8.67 -0.93
CA PHE A 194 -14.95 9.39 -2.04
C PHE A 194 -15.69 10.71 -2.29
N GLY A 195 -14.95 11.79 -2.48
CA GLY A 195 -15.48 13.11 -2.85
C GLY A 195 -15.79 13.22 -4.35
N GLU A 196 -15.39 12.22 -5.14
CA GLU A 196 -15.58 12.13 -6.58
C GLU A 196 -15.50 10.66 -7.04
N ASP A 197 -15.89 10.38 -8.28
CA ASP A 197 -15.68 9.06 -8.86
C ASP A 197 -14.17 8.76 -9.03
N PRO A 198 -13.69 7.54 -8.68
CA PRO A 198 -12.31 7.16 -8.90
C PRO A 198 -11.87 7.29 -10.36
N ARG A 199 -10.64 7.75 -10.56
CA ARG A 199 -10.00 7.94 -11.86
C ARG A 199 -8.82 7.00 -12.02
N GLU A 200 -8.47 6.69 -13.26
CA GLU A 200 -7.28 5.90 -13.56
C GLU A 200 -5.98 6.68 -13.28
N VAL A 201 -5.03 6.05 -12.59
CA VAL A 201 -3.67 6.60 -12.41
C VAL A 201 -2.83 6.22 -13.63
N ILE A 202 -2.72 7.15 -14.58
CA ILE A 202 -2.00 6.87 -15.82
C ILE A 202 -0.49 6.89 -15.60
N ILE A 203 0.17 5.77 -15.92
CA ILE A 203 1.63 5.66 -15.98
C ILE A 203 2.07 5.63 -17.45
N LEU A 204 2.98 6.53 -17.79
CA LEU A 204 3.56 6.70 -19.12
C LEU A 204 5.01 6.20 -19.14
N ASP A 205 5.45 5.69 -20.29
CA ASP A 205 6.85 5.43 -20.57
C ASP A 205 7.61 6.74 -20.90
N GLU A 206 8.90 6.61 -21.24
CA GLU A 206 9.78 7.71 -21.63
C GLU A 206 9.34 8.46 -22.89
N ASN A 207 8.48 7.86 -23.73
CA ASN A 207 7.95 8.44 -24.96
C ASN A 207 6.55 9.06 -24.76
N GLY A 208 5.98 8.97 -23.56
CA GLY A 208 4.64 9.46 -23.26
C GLY A 208 3.53 8.48 -23.63
N GLU A 209 3.84 7.20 -23.88
CA GLU A 209 2.86 6.16 -24.17
C GLU A 209 2.45 5.42 -22.89
N LYS A 210 1.20 4.97 -22.80
CA LYS A 210 0.76 4.14 -21.66
C LYS A 210 1.53 2.82 -21.65
N LEU A 211 1.95 2.39 -20.46
CA LEU A 211 2.54 1.06 -20.30
C LEU A 211 1.55 -0.03 -20.76
N LYS A 212 2.08 -1.04 -21.44
CA LYS A 212 1.30 -2.16 -21.98
C LYS A 212 1.14 -3.27 -20.94
N ALA A 213 0.09 -4.08 -21.06
CA ALA A 213 -0.18 -5.13 -20.10
C ALA A 213 0.95 -6.16 -20.03
N GLY A 214 1.60 -6.47 -21.16
CA GLY A 214 2.73 -7.40 -21.24
C GLY A 214 4.06 -6.83 -20.71
N ASP A 215 4.09 -5.55 -20.33
CA ASP A 215 5.26 -4.88 -19.77
C ASP A 215 5.37 -5.13 -18.25
N HIS A 216 5.44 -6.40 -17.86
CA HIS A 216 5.39 -6.83 -16.46
C HIS A 216 6.51 -6.27 -15.58
N ASP A 217 7.62 -5.82 -16.18
CA ASP A 217 8.72 -5.21 -15.45
C ASP A 217 8.41 -3.77 -15.00
N ARG A 218 7.42 -3.11 -15.62
CA ARG A 218 7.10 -1.69 -15.37
C ARG A 218 5.64 -1.45 -15.02
N ARG A 219 4.70 -2.24 -15.52
CA ARG A 219 3.27 -2.01 -15.30
C ARG A 219 2.90 -2.16 -13.82
N PHE A 220 1.86 -1.42 -13.43
CA PHE A 220 1.27 -1.52 -12.11
C PHE A 220 0.82 -2.97 -11.80
N PHE A 221 0.90 -3.36 -10.53
CA PHE A 221 0.27 -4.57 -10.01
C PHE A 221 -0.50 -4.30 -8.73
N GLU A 222 0.16 -3.79 -7.68
CA GLU A 222 -0.43 -3.51 -6.36
C GLU A 222 0.46 -2.50 -5.58
N ALA A 223 0.24 -2.31 -4.27
CA ALA A 223 1.08 -1.53 -3.36
C ALA A 223 1.27 -0.05 -3.76
N SER A 224 0.15 0.63 -4.05
CA SER A 224 0.19 2.06 -4.41
C SER A 224 0.75 2.88 -3.26
N TRP A 225 1.74 3.74 -3.51
CA TRP A 225 2.22 4.73 -2.53
C TRP A 225 2.54 6.06 -3.21
N LEU A 226 2.07 7.16 -2.63
CA LEU A 226 2.36 8.51 -3.10
C LEU A 226 3.08 9.34 -2.03
N HIS A 227 4.16 10.00 -2.43
CA HIS A 227 4.79 11.03 -1.61
C HIS A 227 5.28 12.19 -2.48
N LYS A 228 5.63 13.32 -1.85
CA LYS A 228 6.19 14.49 -2.52
C LYS A 228 7.67 14.65 -2.23
N TYR A 229 8.46 14.96 -3.25
CA TYR A 229 9.86 15.33 -3.11
C TYR A 229 10.19 16.45 -4.10
N GLN A 230 10.79 17.53 -3.61
CA GLN A 230 11.15 18.73 -4.40
C GLN A 230 10.02 19.27 -5.30
N GLY A 231 8.80 19.30 -4.76
CA GLY A 231 7.61 19.82 -5.45
C GLY A 231 7.02 18.90 -6.53
N LYS A 232 7.52 17.67 -6.66
CA LYS A 232 7.00 16.65 -7.57
C LYS A 232 6.32 15.53 -6.79
N TYR A 233 5.39 14.84 -7.45
CA TYR A 233 4.68 13.69 -6.90
C TYR A 233 5.35 12.41 -7.39
N TYR A 234 5.73 11.55 -6.46
CA TYR A 234 6.36 10.26 -6.72
C TYR A 234 5.33 9.18 -6.43
N TYR A 235 4.83 8.57 -7.50
CA TYR A 235 3.92 7.43 -7.43
C TYR A 235 4.74 6.15 -7.56
N SER A 236 4.75 5.36 -6.51
CA SER A 236 5.50 4.11 -6.41
C SER A 236 4.57 2.93 -6.19
N TYR A 237 4.98 1.76 -6.67
CA TYR A 237 4.12 0.59 -6.72
C TYR A 237 4.90 -0.71 -6.91
N SER A 238 4.27 -1.83 -6.58
CA SER A 238 4.76 -3.19 -6.85
C SER A 238 4.41 -3.62 -8.27
N THR A 239 5.30 -4.40 -8.88
CA THR A 239 5.09 -5.02 -10.20
C THR A 239 4.61 -6.47 -10.12
N GLY A 240 4.38 -7.01 -8.91
CA GLY A 240 3.82 -8.35 -8.69
C GLY A 240 4.74 -9.46 -9.17
N ASN A 241 4.40 -10.12 -10.26
CA ASN A 241 5.09 -11.29 -10.80
C ASN A 241 6.54 -11.03 -11.30
N THR A 242 7.00 -9.78 -11.26
CA THR A 242 8.42 -9.45 -11.47
C THR A 242 9.12 -8.91 -10.23
N HIS A 243 8.40 -8.81 -9.11
CA HIS A 243 8.89 -8.63 -7.75
C HIS A 243 9.70 -7.35 -7.52
N ARG A 244 9.43 -6.28 -8.26
CA ARG A 244 10.11 -4.98 -8.10
C ARG A 244 9.19 -3.96 -7.46
N LEU A 245 9.80 -3.01 -6.76
CA LEU A 245 9.17 -1.74 -6.47
C LEU A 245 9.64 -0.73 -7.51
N CYS A 246 8.71 -0.17 -8.26
CA CYS A 246 8.96 0.81 -9.29
C CYS A 246 8.39 2.17 -8.90
N TYR A 247 8.81 3.23 -9.60
CA TYR A 247 8.25 4.55 -9.41
C TYR A 247 8.14 5.35 -10.70
N ALA A 248 7.18 6.26 -10.69
CA ALA A 248 6.88 7.22 -11.72
C ALA A 248 6.69 8.62 -11.09
N VAL A 249 6.95 9.67 -11.86
CA VAL A 249 6.94 11.05 -11.35
C VAL A 249 5.96 11.90 -12.15
N GLY A 250 5.20 12.74 -11.45
CA GLY A 250 4.20 13.64 -12.01
C GLY A 250 4.15 15.00 -11.29
N ASP A 251 3.29 15.87 -11.81
CA ASP A 251 3.14 17.27 -11.35
C ASP A 251 1.88 17.51 -10.51
N THR A 252 0.98 16.53 -10.44
CA THR A 252 -0.27 16.60 -9.70
C THR A 252 -0.55 15.25 -9.04
N PRO A 253 -1.40 15.19 -7.99
CA PRO A 253 -1.83 13.91 -7.43
C PRO A 253 -2.52 13.01 -8.48
N TYR A 254 -3.19 13.57 -9.49
CA TYR A 254 -3.84 12.78 -10.53
C TYR A 254 -2.91 12.23 -11.62
N GLY A 255 -1.66 12.66 -11.67
CA GLY A 255 -0.77 12.38 -12.79
C GLY A 255 -1.12 13.19 -14.06
N PRO A 256 -0.83 12.66 -15.27
CA PRO A 256 -0.16 11.38 -15.50
C PRO A 256 1.24 11.35 -14.89
N PHE A 257 1.72 10.15 -14.56
CA PHE A 257 3.06 9.92 -14.02
C PHE A 257 3.94 9.30 -15.10
N THR A 258 5.17 9.78 -15.26
CA THR A 258 6.16 9.16 -16.18
C THR A 258 7.07 8.23 -15.40
N TYR A 259 7.15 6.97 -15.81
CA TYR A 259 8.03 5.95 -15.23
C TYR A 259 9.48 6.43 -15.16
N LYS A 260 10.14 6.18 -14.03
CA LYS A 260 11.53 6.60 -13.79
C LYS A 260 12.49 5.46 -13.48
N GLY A 261 12.02 4.36 -12.90
CA GLY A 261 12.88 3.22 -12.64
C GLY A 261 12.45 2.37 -11.45
N VAL A 262 13.41 1.60 -10.96
CA VAL A 262 13.25 0.65 -9.87
C VAL A 262 13.77 1.26 -8.56
N ILE A 263 12.94 1.27 -7.53
CA ILE A 263 13.33 1.60 -6.15
C ILE A 263 14.02 0.39 -5.50
N LEU A 264 13.42 -0.80 -5.61
CA LEU A 264 13.88 -2.01 -4.93
C LEU A 264 13.85 -3.21 -5.88
N THR A 265 14.97 -3.94 -5.95
CA THR A 265 15.05 -5.22 -6.68
C THR A 265 14.38 -6.36 -5.89
N PRO A 266 14.18 -7.56 -6.48
CA PRO A 266 13.46 -8.65 -5.82
C PRO A 266 14.01 -9.05 -4.45
N VAL A 267 13.10 -9.19 -3.48
CA VAL A 267 13.36 -9.67 -2.12
C VAL A 267 13.19 -11.20 -2.02
N VAL A 268 13.40 -11.77 -0.83
CA VAL A 268 12.99 -13.16 -0.54
C VAL A 268 11.50 -13.18 -0.22
N GLY A 269 10.76 -14.16 -0.77
CA GLY A 269 9.29 -14.15 -0.80
C GLY A 269 8.75 -13.72 -2.17
N TRP A 270 7.47 -13.98 -2.44
CA TRP A 270 6.84 -13.62 -3.73
C TRP A 270 6.42 -12.15 -3.74
N THR A 271 5.83 -11.66 -2.64
CA THR A 271 5.33 -10.28 -2.55
C THR A 271 6.46 -9.30 -2.25
N THR A 272 6.28 -8.07 -2.69
CA THR A 272 7.05 -6.91 -2.25
C THR A 272 6.08 -5.73 -2.12
N HIS A 273 6.12 -5.05 -0.98
CA HIS A 273 5.24 -3.92 -0.64
C HIS A 273 6.06 -2.91 0.16
N HIS A 274 5.72 -1.63 0.08
CA HIS A 274 6.46 -0.57 0.74
C HIS A 274 5.66 0.67 1.13
N SER A 275 6.33 1.51 1.92
CA SER A 275 6.05 2.95 2.02
C SER A 275 7.35 3.75 2.03
N ILE A 276 7.26 5.02 1.66
CA ILE A 276 8.37 5.98 1.69
C ILE A 276 7.99 7.17 2.54
N VAL A 277 8.83 7.49 3.52
CA VAL A 277 8.58 8.60 4.45
C VAL A 277 9.87 9.37 4.73
N GLU A 278 9.74 10.69 4.87
CA GLU A 278 10.79 11.53 5.42
C GLU A 278 10.68 11.58 6.95
N PHE A 279 11.78 11.33 7.64
CA PHE A 279 11.87 11.46 9.08
C PHE A 279 13.18 12.12 9.50
N LYS A 280 13.08 13.25 10.21
CA LYS A 280 14.24 14.00 10.72
C LYS A 280 15.27 14.34 9.63
N GLY A 281 14.78 14.75 8.45
CA GLY A 281 15.60 15.21 7.32
C GLY A 281 16.24 14.10 6.48
N LYS A 282 15.80 12.85 6.65
CA LYS A 282 16.24 11.68 5.89
C LYS A 282 15.05 10.92 5.34
N TRP A 283 15.24 10.32 4.18
CA TRP A 283 14.21 9.49 3.53
C TRP A 283 14.46 8.02 3.82
N TYR A 284 13.38 7.27 4.00
CA TYR A 284 13.42 5.86 4.35
C TYR A 284 12.43 5.08 3.50
N LEU A 285 12.88 3.90 3.08
CA LEU A 285 12.03 2.87 2.49
C LEU A 285 11.72 1.85 3.57
N PHE A 286 10.45 1.74 3.95
CA PHE A 286 9.93 0.63 4.75
C PHE A 286 9.34 -0.40 3.78
N TYR A 287 9.67 -1.67 3.99
CA TYR A 287 9.27 -2.77 3.12
C TYR A 287 9.30 -4.08 3.91
N HIS A 288 9.02 -5.21 3.28
CA HIS A 288 9.12 -6.53 3.93
C HIS A 288 9.93 -7.53 3.09
N ASP A 289 10.33 -8.63 3.72
CA ASP A 289 10.72 -9.86 3.04
C ASP A 289 10.31 -11.09 3.86
N SER A 290 10.61 -12.29 3.35
CA SER A 290 10.35 -13.56 4.02
C SER A 290 11.62 -14.25 4.51
N VAL A 291 12.72 -13.53 4.78
CA VAL A 291 13.95 -14.17 5.27
C VAL A 291 13.74 -14.81 6.65
N PRO A 292 13.16 -14.14 7.66
CA PRO A 292 13.02 -14.73 9.00
C PRO A 292 12.13 -15.97 9.05
N SER A 293 11.18 -16.10 8.12
CA SER A 293 10.31 -17.28 8.00
C SER A 293 10.90 -18.43 7.17
N GLY A 294 12.11 -18.27 6.63
CA GLY A 294 12.74 -19.26 5.75
C GLY A 294 12.16 -19.28 4.34
N GLY A 295 11.59 -18.16 3.87
CA GLY A 295 11.07 -18.00 2.50
C GLY A 295 9.59 -18.30 2.33
N LYS A 296 8.82 -18.45 3.42
CA LYS A 296 7.36 -18.64 3.36
C LYS A 296 6.69 -17.33 2.96
N THR A 297 6.07 -17.28 1.78
CA THR A 297 5.57 -16.01 1.24
C THR A 297 4.44 -15.37 2.06
N TRP A 298 3.67 -16.16 2.82
CA TRP A 298 2.61 -15.68 3.71
C TRP A 298 3.08 -15.29 5.12
N LEU A 299 4.37 -15.46 5.43
CA LEU A 299 4.96 -15.07 6.71
C LEU A 299 6.12 -14.11 6.45
N ARG A 300 5.84 -12.81 6.48
CA ARG A 300 6.79 -11.76 6.12
C ARG A 300 7.24 -10.98 7.36
N SER A 301 8.30 -10.21 7.21
CA SER A 301 8.86 -9.39 8.27
C SER A 301 9.24 -8.02 7.73
N ILE A 302 8.69 -6.97 8.33
CA ILE A 302 9.00 -5.61 7.92
C ILE A 302 10.45 -5.23 8.28
N LYS A 303 11.07 -4.48 7.39
CA LYS A 303 12.39 -3.90 7.55
C LYS A 303 12.46 -2.51 6.92
N VAL A 304 13.49 -1.77 7.31
CA VAL A 304 13.71 -0.39 6.85
C VAL A 304 15.13 -0.20 6.36
N ILE A 305 15.31 0.67 5.37
CA ILE A 305 16.60 1.15 4.89
C ILE A 305 16.51 2.65 4.53
N GLU A 306 17.63 3.37 4.58
CA GLU A 306 17.70 4.74 4.08
C GLU A 306 17.51 4.76 2.56
N LEU A 307 16.64 5.64 2.08
CA LEU A 307 16.40 5.91 0.67
C LEU A 307 17.15 7.19 0.29
N GLU A 308 17.83 7.16 -0.86
CA GLU A 308 18.62 8.29 -1.34
C GLU A 308 18.14 8.76 -2.71
N TYR A 309 17.97 10.07 -2.84
CA TYR A 309 17.73 10.74 -4.11
C TYR A 309 19.05 11.18 -4.74
N ASN A 310 19.15 11.08 -6.06
CA ASN A 310 20.13 11.79 -6.85
C ASN A 310 19.73 13.26 -7.01
N GLU A 311 20.67 14.10 -7.44
CA GLU A 311 20.46 15.55 -7.62
C GLU A 311 19.38 15.87 -8.65
N ASP A 312 19.15 15.00 -9.62
CA ASP A 312 18.12 15.13 -10.66
C ASP A 312 16.72 14.66 -10.21
N GLY A 313 16.59 14.27 -8.93
CA GLY A 313 15.35 13.76 -8.35
C GLY A 313 15.11 12.27 -8.61
N THR A 314 15.98 11.54 -9.28
CA THR A 314 15.84 10.07 -9.39
C THR A 314 16.19 9.37 -8.08
N ILE A 315 15.55 8.23 -7.79
CA ILE A 315 15.83 7.40 -6.61
C ILE A 315 16.96 6.43 -6.93
N ARG A 316 17.92 6.27 -6.01
CA ARG A 316 18.95 5.23 -6.09
C ARG A 316 18.35 3.87 -5.79
N THR A 317 18.46 2.93 -6.73
CA THR A 317 17.97 1.56 -6.56
C THR A 317 18.66 0.86 -5.39
N ILE A 318 17.86 0.23 -4.54
CA ILE A 318 18.27 -0.61 -3.42
C ILE A 318 18.24 -2.08 -3.85
N ASP A 319 19.27 -2.83 -3.45
CA ASP A 319 19.31 -4.29 -3.66
C ASP A 319 18.49 -5.00 -2.58
N GLY A 320 17.38 -5.63 -2.98
CA GLY A 320 16.45 -6.32 -2.09
C GLY A 320 17.01 -7.58 -1.43
N ARG A 321 18.14 -8.13 -1.93
CA ARG A 321 18.76 -9.36 -1.38
C ARG A 321 19.93 -9.13 -0.42
N ASN A 322 20.32 -7.88 -0.20
CA ASN A 322 21.45 -7.52 0.69
C ASN A 322 21.05 -7.27 2.15
#